data_AF-A0A354J655-F1
#
_entry.id   AF-A0A354J655-F1
#
_cell.length_a   1.000
_cell.length_b   1.000
_cell.length_c   1.000
_cell.angle_alpha   90.00
_cell.angle_beta   90.00
_cell.angle_gamma   90.00
#
_symmetry.space_group_name_H-M   'P 1'
#
loop_
_entity.id
_entity.type
_entity.pdbx_description
1 polymer ?
#
loop_
_entity_poly.entity_id
_entity_poly.type
_entity_poly.pdbx_seq_one_letter_code
_entity_poly.pdbx_strand_id
1 'polypeptide(L)'
;LLNPENISYAQALGRGIFTGHEYHPGSRDCSVCGSDLFRLLPDNRVECPICGAQGILKNNGVPDFTDSDYCRFSDQEMDEHFKGWLLEMKKRFFTEKGYLKELQKDYRDQSWWIRP
;
A
#
# COMPACT_ATOMS: atom_id res chain seq x y z
N LEU A 1 -2.59 -2.94 -26.31
CA LEU A 1 -1.24 -3.57 -26.22
C LEU A 1 -0.47 -2.93 -25.07
N LEU A 2 0.32 -3.70 -24.33
CA LEU A 2 1.13 -3.17 -23.22
C LEU A 2 2.30 -2.33 -23.76
N ASN A 3 2.62 -1.21 -23.09
CA ASN A 3 3.71 -0.29 -23.47
C ASN A 3 5.08 -1.00 -23.30
N PRO A 4 5.93 -1.08 -24.35
CA PRO A 4 7.25 -1.72 -24.29
C PRO A 4 8.18 -1.16 -23.21
N GLU A 5 8.15 0.15 -22.94
CA GLU A 5 8.97 0.79 -21.92
C GLU A 5 8.62 0.26 -20.52
N ASN A 6 7.31 0.13 -20.25
CA ASN A 6 6.81 -0.42 -18.98
C ASN A 6 7.24 -1.88 -18.79
N ILE A 7 7.29 -2.67 -19.88
CA ILE A 7 7.75 -4.06 -19.82
C ILE A 7 9.24 -4.10 -19.46
N SER A 8 10.07 -3.31 -20.14
CA SER A 8 11.51 -3.25 -19.86
C SER A 8 11.79 -2.80 -18.43
N TYR A 9 11.07 -1.77 -17.96
CA TYR A 9 11.19 -1.27 -16.59
C TYR A 9 10.79 -2.33 -15.55
N ALA A 10 9.64 -3.00 -15.74
CA ALA A 10 9.20 -4.07 -14.85
C ALA A 10 10.20 -5.24 -14.80
N GLN A 11 10.81 -5.61 -15.93
CA GLN A 11 11.86 -6.63 -15.97
C GLN A 11 13.12 -6.21 -15.21
N ALA A 12 13.52 -4.93 -15.32
CA ALA A 12 14.65 -4.40 -14.58
C ALA A 12 14.40 -4.44 -13.06
N LEU A 13 13.22 -4.00 -12.61
CA LEU A 13 12.80 -4.11 -11.22
C LEU A 13 12.81 -5.57 -10.72
N GLY A 14 12.24 -6.48 -11.51
CA GLY A 14 12.20 -7.90 -11.18
C GLY A 14 13.60 -8.53 -11.02
N ARG A 15 14.56 -8.15 -11.87
CA ARG A 15 15.97 -8.57 -11.70
C ARG A 15 16.59 -7.97 -10.45
N GLY A 16 16.27 -6.71 -10.14
CA GLY A 16 16.76 -5.98 -8.97
C GLY A 16 16.56 -6.75 -7.66
N ILE A 17 15.39 -7.38 -7.49
CA ILE A 17 15.02 -8.19 -6.32
C ILE A 17 16.09 -9.24 -5.97
N PHE A 18 16.69 -9.89 -6.98
CA PHE A 18 17.66 -10.98 -6.78
C PHE A 18 19.12 -10.51 -6.69
N THR A 19 19.38 -9.25 -7.05
CA THR A 19 20.74 -8.69 -7.06
C THR A 19 21.10 -7.92 -5.80
N GLY A 20 20.14 -7.74 -4.88
CA GLY A 20 20.34 -6.92 -3.68
C GLY A 20 20.50 -5.42 -3.98
N HIS A 21 20.13 -4.99 -5.20
CA HIS A 21 20.15 -3.58 -5.56
C HIS A 21 19.06 -2.85 -4.78
N GLU A 22 19.45 -1.94 -3.90
CA GLU A 22 18.52 -1.08 -3.17
C GLU A 22 17.88 -0.05 -4.11
N TYR A 23 16.56 0.12 -4.03
CA TYR A 23 15.89 1.17 -4.76
C TYR A 23 16.13 2.51 -4.06
N HIS A 24 16.61 3.51 -4.81
CA HIS A 24 16.74 4.87 -4.32
C HIS A 24 15.58 5.71 -4.82
N PRO A 25 14.70 6.20 -3.93
CA PRO A 25 13.57 7.05 -4.30
C PRO A 25 14.02 8.27 -5.11
N GLY A 26 13.31 8.54 -6.20
CA GLY A 26 13.45 9.78 -6.95
C GLY A 26 12.91 10.98 -6.16
N SER A 27 13.14 12.19 -6.69
CA SER A 27 12.68 13.43 -6.05
C SER A 27 11.15 13.58 -5.99
N ARG A 28 10.42 12.78 -6.77
CA ARG A 28 8.96 12.74 -6.75
C ARG A 28 8.42 11.49 -6.08
N ASP A 29 9.27 10.65 -5.53
CA ASP A 29 8.86 9.45 -4.83
C ASP A 29 8.73 9.75 -3.33
N CYS A 30 7.99 8.91 -2.63
CA CYS A 30 7.97 8.92 -1.18
C CYS A 30 9.38 8.58 -0.67
N SER A 31 10.01 9.49 0.06
CA SER A 31 11.36 9.28 0.64
C SER A 31 11.43 8.12 1.62
N VAL A 32 10.29 7.64 2.11
CA VAL A 32 10.18 6.57 3.10
C VAL A 32 10.11 5.18 2.47
N CYS A 33 9.34 5.02 1.39
CA CYS A 33 9.09 3.70 0.79
C CYS A 33 9.31 3.61 -0.73
N GLY A 34 9.65 4.72 -1.38
CA GLY A 34 9.92 4.79 -2.82
C GLY A 34 8.68 4.78 -3.72
N SER A 35 7.47 4.86 -3.18
CA SER A 35 6.26 4.93 -4.00
C SER A 35 6.12 6.28 -4.69
N ASP A 36 5.80 6.26 -5.97
CA ASP A 36 5.45 7.42 -6.81
C ASP A 36 3.94 7.75 -6.78
N LEU A 37 3.16 7.03 -5.96
CA LEU A 37 1.73 7.22 -5.81
C LEU A 37 1.43 8.11 -4.60
N PHE A 38 0.51 9.05 -4.80
CA PHE A 38 0.11 9.99 -3.76
C PHE A 38 -1.38 10.24 -3.74
N ARG A 39 -1.93 10.33 -2.53
CA ARG A 39 -3.25 10.90 -2.27
C ARG A 39 -3.07 12.37 -1.96
N LEU A 40 -3.75 13.23 -2.71
CA LEU A 40 -3.81 14.67 -2.41
C LEU A 40 -4.83 14.92 -1.32
N LEU A 41 -4.42 15.68 -0.32
CA LEU A 41 -5.23 16.10 0.82
C LEU A 41 -5.40 17.63 0.78
N PRO A 42 -6.33 18.22 1.56
CA PRO A 42 -6.45 19.67 1.70
C PRO A 42 -5.15 20.33 2.16
N ASP A 43 -5.05 21.65 1.99
CA ASP A 43 -3.94 22.48 2.48
C ASP A 43 -2.56 22.07 1.95
N ASN A 44 -2.51 21.67 0.68
CA ASN A 44 -1.31 21.16 0.01
C ASN A 44 -0.69 19.94 0.71
N ARG A 45 -1.48 19.19 1.48
CA ARG A 45 -0.97 17.98 2.11
C ARG A 45 -0.99 16.82 1.13
N VAL A 46 -0.09 15.89 1.35
CA VAL A 46 0.03 14.67 0.56
C VAL A 46 0.21 13.47 1.47
N GLU A 47 -0.36 12.33 1.08
CA GLU A 47 -0.21 11.07 1.78
C GLU A 47 0.27 9.99 0.80
N CYS A 48 1.28 9.24 1.20
CA CYS A 48 1.67 8.03 0.49
C CYS A 48 0.67 6.89 0.85
N PRO A 49 -0.06 6.30 -0.11
CA PRO A 49 -1.03 5.25 0.20
C PRO A 49 -0.36 3.93 0.61
N ILE A 50 0.92 3.76 0.30
CA ILE A 50 1.68 2.54 0.58
C ILE A 50 2.14 2.48 2.03
N CYS A 51 2.81 3.53 2.51
CA CYS A 51 3.34 3.59 3.87
C CYS A 51 2.55 4.49 4.82
N GLY A 52 1.61 5.29 4.33
CA GLY A 52 0.83 6.24 5.13
C GLY A 52 1.59 7.50 5.55
N ALA A 53 2.86 7.67 5.16
CA ALA A 53 3.61 8.88 5.45
C ALA A 53 2.89 10.11 4.88
N GLN A 54 2.82 11.18 5.68
CA GLN A 54 2.15 12.42 5.32
C GLN A 54 3.18 13.54 5.20
N GLY A 55 2.95 14.43 4.24
CA GLY A 55 3.87 15.51 3.91
C GLY A 55 3.17 16.71 3.30
N ILE A 56 3.97 17.65 2.81
CA ILE A 56 3.53 18.84 2.09
C ILE A 56 3.95 18.74 0.64
N LEU A 57 3.01 18.94 -0.28
CA LEU A 57 3.28 19.10 -1.70
C LEU A 57 3.76 20.53 -1.96
N LYS A 58 5.03 20.68 -2.33
CA LYS A 58 5.62 21.98 -2.67
C LYS A 58 5.06 22.49 -4.00
N ASN A 59 5.16 23.81 -4.22
CA ASN A 59 4.69 24.46 -5.45
C ASN A 59 5.32 23.91 -6.76
N ASN A 60 6.50 23.27 -6.67
CA ASN A 60 7.17 22.61 -7.79
C ASN A 60 6.68 21.16 -8.03
N GLY A 61 5.66 20.71 -7.29
CA GLY A 61 5.10 19.36 -7.37
C GLY A 61 5.95 18.28 -6.70
N VAL A 62 6.97 18.66 -5.93
CA VAL A 62 7.81 17.73 -5.16
C VAL A 62 7.19 17.53 -3.77
N PRO A 63 6.90 16.30 -3.34
CA PRO A 63 6.42 16.04 -1.99
C PRO A 63 7.57 16.14 -0.98
N ASP A 64 7.28 16.72 0.18
CA ASP A 64 8.20 16.83 1.30
C ASP A 64 7.65 16.11 2.52
N PHE A 65 8.37 15.09 2.98
CA PHE A 65 8.00 14.23 4.11
C PHE A 65 8.90 14.43 5.33
N THR A 66 9.71 15.50 5.38
CA THR A 66 10.66 15.73 6.50
C THR A 66 9.97 15.73 7.86
N ASP A 67 8.75 16.27 7.95
CA ASP A 67 7.96 16.35 9.19
C ASP A 67 6.96 15.18 9.33
N SER A 68 7.18 14.05 8.64
CA SER A 68 6.28 12.90 8.74
C SER A 68 6.50 12.14 10.04
N ASP A 69 5.58 12.29 10.99
CA ASP A 69 5.62 11.57 12.27
C ASP A 69 5.17 10.10 12.19
N TYR A 70 4.60 9.70 11.06
CA TYR A 70 4.05 8.37 10.87
C TYR A 70 4.65 7.65 9.66
N CYS A 71 4.95 6.37 9.83
CA CYS A 71 5.21 5.43 8.75
C CYS A 71 4.79 4.03 9.18
N ARG A 72 3.91 3.40 8.39
CA ARG A 72 3.43 2.02 8.57
C ARG A 72 4.56 0.99 8.70
N PHE A 73 5.71 1.28 8.10
CA PHE A 73 6.87 0.38 8.08
C PHE A 73 7.94 0.73 9.14
N SER A 74 7.67 1.68 10.03
CA SER A 74 8.53 1.90 11.20
C SER A 74 8.54 0.66 12.11
N ASP A 75 9.62 0.45 12.86
CA ASP A 75 9.77 -0.71 13.73
C ASP A 75 8.60 -0.83 14.72
N GLN A 76 8.16 0.30 15.29
CA GLN A 76 7.04 0.35 16.21
C GLN A 76 5.72 -0.11 15.55
N GLU A 77 5.40 0.44 14.38
CA GLU A 77 4.16 0.12 13.67
C GLU A 77 4.17 -1.33 13.16
N MET A 78 5.33 -1.84 12.74
CA MET A 78 5.50 -3.23 12.35
C MET A 78 5.34 -4.18 13.53
N ASP A 79 5.92 -3.85 14.68
CA ASP A 79 5.74 -4.63 15.90
C ASP A 79 4.28 -4.67 16.34
N GLU A 80 3.59 -3.52 16.37
CA GLU A 80 2.17 -3.48 16.69
C GLU A 80 1.33 -4.29 15.69
N HIS A 81 1.64 -4.19 14.39
CA HIS A 81 0.96 -4.96 13.36
C HIS A 81 1.10 -6.48 13.58
N PHE A 82 2.33 -6.98 13.73
CA PHE A 82 2.59 -8.43 13.78
C PHE A 82 2.32 -9.04 15.15
N LYS A 83 2.61 -8.32 16.25
CA LYS A 83 2.52 -8.84 17.62
C LYS A 83 1.20 -8.47 18.30
N GLY A 84 0.56 -7.37 17.91
CA GLY A 84 -0.75 -6.95 18.42
C GLY A 84 -1.86 -7.36 17.45
N TRP A 85 -2.03 -6.55 16.41
CA TRP A 85 -3.20 -6.59 15.52
C TRP A 85 -3.38 -7.93 14.82
N LEU A 86 -2.33 -8.53 14.24
CA LEU A 86 -2.44 -9.77 13.48
C LEU A 86 -2.88 -10.95 14.36
N LEU A 87 -2.40 -11.01 15.61
CA LEU A 87 -2.79 -12.06 16.55
C LEU A 87 -4.26 -11.90 16.99
N GLU A 88 -4.72 -10.67 17.22
CA GLU A 88 -6.12 -10.38 17.48
C GLU A 88 -7.00 -10.74 16.28
N MET A 89 -6.60 -10.30 15.09
CA MET A 89 -7.35 -10.53 13.85
C MET A 89 -7.48 -12.03 13.55
N LYS A 90 -6.43 -12.82 13.81
CA LYS A 90 -6.50 -14.28 13.73
C LYS A 90 -7.59 -14.83 14.65
N LYS A 91 -7.62 -14.41 15.92
CA LYS A 91 -8.65 -14.86 16.88
C LYS A 91 -10.06 -14.50 16.38
N ARG A 92 -10.26 -13.25 15.97
CA ARG A 92 -11.53 -12.76 15.41
C ARG A 92 -11.96 -13.58 14.19
N PHE A 93 -11.05 -13.84 13.26
CA PHE A 93 -11.34 -14.69 12.10
C PHE A 93 -11.79 -16.09 12.51
N PHE A 94 -11.13 -16.74 13.48
CA PHE A 94 -11.53 -18.07 13.93
C PHE A 94 -12.91 -18.09 14.59
N THR A 95 -13.27 -17.02 15.30
CA THR A 95 -14.62 -16.84 15.87
C THR A 95 -15.66 -16.66 14.78
N GLU A 96 -15.42 -15.76 13.83
CA GLU A 96 -16.43 -15.33 12.85
C GLU A 96 -16.52 -16.25 11.61
N LYS A 97 -15.47 -17.03 11.29
CA LYS A 97 -15.41 -17.80 10.02
C LYS A 97 -16.59 -18.74 9.82
N GLY A 98 -17.16 -19.30 10.90
CA GLY A 98 -18.29 -20.21 10.81
C GLY A 98 -19.55 -19.48 10.35
N TYR A 99 -19.88 -18.40 11.05
CA TYR A 99 -20.99 -17.51 10.70
C TYR A 99 -20.83 -16.95 9.28
N LEU A 100 -19.65 -16.42 8.94
CA LEU A 100 -19.38 -15.88 7.60
C LEU A 100 -19.53 -16.94 6.50
N LYS A 101 -19.11 -18.18 6.75
CA LYS A 101 -19.30 -19.28 5.80
C LYS A 101 -20.76 -19.62 5.57
N GLU A 102 -21.57 -19.64 6.63
CA GLU A 102 -23.01 -19.87 6.49
C GLU A 102 -23.67 -18.72 5.76
N LEU A 103 -23.37 -17.48 6.15
CA LEU A 103 -23.88 -16.28 5.49
C LEU A 103 -23.57 -16.30 3.99
N GLN A 104 -22.34 -16.64 3.59
CA GLN A 104 -21.92 -16.69 2.18
C GLN A 104 -22.63 -17.76 1.33
N LYS A 105 -23.32 -18.76 1.92
CA LYS A 105 -24.00 -19.80 1.13
C LYS A 105 -25.13 -19.22 0.29
N ASP A 106 -25.95 -18.34 0.87
CA ASP A 106 -27.11 -17.72 0.21
C ASP A 106 -26.71 -16.84 -0.98
N TYR A 107 -25.44 -16.44 -0.99
CA TYR A 107 -24.78 -15.58 -1.95
C TYR A 107 -24.17 -16.39 -3.12
N ARG A 108 -23.97 -17.71 -2.99
CA ARG A 108 -23.18 -18.50 -3.95
C ARG A 108 -23.80 -18.62 -5.34
N ASP A 109 -25.11 -18.79 -5.41
CA ASP A 109 -25.82 -19.10 -6.66
C ASP A 109 -26.51 -17.89 -7.29
N GLN A 110 -26.19 -16.69 -6.78
CA GLN A 110 -26.81 -15.48 -7.28
C GLN A 110 -26.07 -14.90 -8.48
N SER A 111 -26.83 -14.49 -9.50
CA SER A 111 -26.30 -13.84 -10.69
C SER A 111 -26.34 -12.32 -10.52
N TRP A 112 -25.38 -11.74 -9.78
CA TRP A 112 -25.30 -10.27 -9.59
C TRP A 112 -24.46 -9.55 -10.64
N TRP A 113 -23.91 -10.27 -11.61
CA TRP A 113 -23.20 -9.62 -12.69
C TRP A 113 -24.19 -8.78 -13.49
N ILE A 114 -23.99 -7.45 -13.45
CA ILE A 114 -24.64 -6.53 -14.39
C ILE A 114 -24.16 -6.95 -15.78
N ARG A 115 -25.08 -7.47 -16.59
CA ARG A 115 -24.79 -7.88 -17.96
C ARG A 115 -24.70 -6.61 -18.85
N PRO A 116 -23.79 -6.57 -19.82
CA PRO A 116 -23.63 -5.43 -20.73
C PRO A 116 -24.88 -5.10 -21.53
#